data_AF-A0A8B6H0Z7-F1
#
_entry.id   AF-A0A8B6H0Z7-F1
#
_cell.length_a   1.000
_cell.length_b   1.000
_cell.length_c   1.000
_cell.angle_alpha   90.00
_cell.angle_beta   90.00
_cell.angle_gamma   90.00
#
_symmetry.space_group_name_H-M   'P 1'
#
loop_
_entity.id
_entity.type
_entity.pdbx_description
1 polymer ?
#
loop_
_entity_poly.entity_id
_entity_poly.type
_entity_poly.pdbx_seq_one_letter_code
_entity_poly.pdbx_strand_id
1 'polypeptide(L)'
;MDNLRQYIFAIAKQQENWGIKVPVKWIPFGNKIEELRLEGKTVVTVDELSEINKSLPSPLSSTKELISFLLLHHDIGNIIFFEDIGDSVIIYPQWFANALRCVIGAKSFKAPSMHMFWEQYEQTGFLQKKLIELVFKETKTSLSEFKEDIFNVMEKYDILVRANMYNNDFNYLIPCMVRTSGWDINDTISEEEQNSIRVSKASVEVLTDILYDFANTSAYPITKSRNECDITYLYGELRRQGLGQHLPSCGRWGGNNWPCERIAINVGDDIERIRLNINRLQHTSHFEMSNFEFTDRWTKLNAFAKRFDVRLKPATFYEDRLLGLQNYLGRKRDFQNIQTKETKGIEDTYAIPKSKILILGASNGKRLGDFSPDVINASVSGASFENIDELLNHALSVMDDTDASVEKVVICLGTNDITRNRSDPDEVNVNATSAVNCVKSRFPNAKIGLCTIIPRKGKGQSILKLNETTQSVNNFLAKLSKKDSSVSLIDTFSIFCQNCNAVRPLYDINDPSGVHISDKGVDKYIVELSSFFGNTRVVEAIVHTPALRKRNLSSNTTPSSTEKQGKHHKSI
;
A
#
# COMPACT_ATOMS: atom_id res chain seq x y z
N MET A 1 23.35 16.66 -38.32
CA MET A 1 24.15 17.23 -37.21
C MET A 1 24.00 18.75 -37.10
N ASP A 2 24.04 19.50 -38.19
CA ASP A 2 23.95 20.98 -38.11
C ASP A 2 22.59 21.51 -37.65
N ASN A 3 21.48 20.85 -38.03
CA ASN A 3 20.15 21.17 -37.50
C ASN A 3 20.06 20.99 -35.98
N LEU A 4 20.73 19.97 -35.42
CA LEU A 4 20.77 19.73 -33.97
C LEU A 4 21.59 20.81 -33.26
N ARG A 5 22.75 21.20 -33.81
CA ARG A 5 23.56 22.31 -33.26
C ARG A 5 22.79 23.62 -33.25
N GLN A 6 22.12 23.96 -34.35
CA GLN A 6 21.29 25.16 -34.44
C GLN A 6 20.13 25.13 -33.43
N TYR A 7 19.50 23.97 -33.27
CA TYR A 7 18.44 23.77 -32.29
C TYR A 7 18.96 23.94 -30.84
N ILE A 8 20.06 23.29 -30.47
CA ILE A 8 20.69 23.44 -29.15
C ILE A 8 21.03 24.90 -28.88
N PHE A 9 21.59 25.61 -29.87
CA PHE A 9 21.92 27.03 -29.73
C PHE A 9 20.67 27.91 -29.54
N ALA A 10 19.59 27.62 -30.28
CA ALA A 10 18.33 28.33 -30.13
C ALA A 10 17.70 28.12 -28.74
N ILE A 11 17.78 26.91 -28.18
CA ILE A 11 17.29 26.58 -26.83
C ILE A 11 18.18 27.18 -25.74
N ALA A 12 19.51 27.16 -25.92
CA ALA A 12 20.45 27.74 -24.96
C ALA A 12 20.20 29.24 -24.75
N LYS A 13 19.86 29.98 -25.82
CA LYS A 13 19.50 31.40 -25.74
C LYS A 13 18.20 31.69 -24.98
N GLN A 14 17.34 30.69 -24.82
CA GLN A 14 16.07 30.82 -24.10
C GLN A 14 16.21 30.54 -22.61
N GLN A 15 17.37 30.03 -22.16
CA GLN A 15 17.60 29.77 -20.74
C GLN A 15 17.65 31.09 -19.97
N GLU A 16 17.06 31.11 -18.76
CA GLU A 16 16.97 32.31 -17.92
C GLU A 16 18.34 32.87 -17.53
N ASN A 17 19.36 32.00 -17.49
CA ASN A 17 20.74 32.37 -17.18
C ASN A 17 21.55 32.88 -18.38
N TRP A 18 21.00 32.83 -19.60
CA TRP A 18 21.70 33.28 -20.79
C TRP A 18 21.85 34.80 -20.79
N GLY A 19 23.11 35.28 -20.90
CA GLY A 19 23.41 36.71 -20.91
C GLY A 19 23.46 37.37 -19.53
N ILE A 20 23.40 36.59 -18.44
CA ILE A 20 23.70 37.09 -17.10
C ILE A 20 25.12 37.66 -17.09
N LYS A 21 25.25 38.90 -16.62
CA LYS A 21 26.53 39.57 -16.45
C LYS A 21 27.18 39.10 -15.16
N VAL A 22 28.32 38.43 -15.27
CA VAL A 22 29.14 38.02 -14.12
C VAL A 22 30.42 38.87 -14.03
N PRO A 23 30.98 39.05 -12.82
CA PRO A 23 32.25 39.76 -12.67
C PRO A 23 33.39 39.08 -13.44
N VAL A 24 34.21 39.86 -14.15
CA VAL A 24 35.32 39.32 -14.97
C VAL A 24 36.31 38.49 -14.13
N LYS A 25 36.53 38.87 -12.87
CA LYS A 25 37.37 38.14 -11.90
C LYS A 25 36.87 36.72 -11.57
N TRP A 26 35.62 36.38 -11.88
CA TRP A 26 35.12 35.02 -11.70
C TRP A 26 35.65 34.06 -12.76
N ILE A 27 36.09 34.56 -13.93
CA ILE A 27 36.60 33.72 -15.03
C ILE A 27 37.93 33.04 -14.64
N PRO A 28 38.98 33.75 -14.17
CA PRO A 28 40.22 33.10 -13.74
C PRO A 28 40.00 32.11 -12.58
N PHE A 29 39.11 32.45 -11.65
CA PHE A 29 38.77 31.57 -10.53
C PHE A 29 38.06 30.29 -11.01
N GLY A 30 37.08 30.42 -11.91
CA GLY A 30 36.41 29.28 -12.54
C GLY A 30 37.37 28.38 -13.32
N ASN A 31 38.29 28.96 -14.09
CA ASN A 31 39.33 28.18 -14.78
C ASN A 31 40.19 27.37 -13.80
N LYS A 32 40.52 27.94 -12.64
CA LYS A 32 41.29 27.22 -11.62
C LYS A 32 40.51 26.03 -11.04
N ILE A 33 39.20 26.15 -10.89
CA ILE A 33 38.35 25.02 -10.51
C ILE A 33 38.37 23.91 -11.58
N GLU A 34 38.35 24.27 -12.87
CA GLU A 34 38.48 23.28 -13.95
C GLU A 34 39.85 22.59 -13.93
N GLU A 35 40.94 23.30 -13.67
CA GLU A 35 42.27 22.70 -13.49
C GLU A 35 42.27 21.66 -12.36
N LEU A 36 41.67 21.99 -11.20
CA LEU A 36 41.56 21.03 -10.09
C LEU A 36 40.78 19.77 -10.47
N ARG A 37 39.71 19.91 -11.28
CA ARG A 37 38.96 18.74 -11.79
C ARG A 37 39.82 17.89 -12.72
N LEU A 38 40.62 18.51 -13.59
CA LEU A 38 41.53 17.82 -14.49
C LEU A 38 42.66 17.10 -13.72
N GLU A 39 43.08 17.65 -12.58
CA GLU A 39 44.00 17.02 -11.62
C GLU A 39 43.35 15.87 -10.83
N GLY A 40 42.04 15.65 -10.98
CA GLY A 40 41.28 14.59 -10.34
C GLY A 40 40.70 14.94 -8.98
N LYS A 41 40.75 16.21 -8.55
CA LYS A 41 40.05 16.65 -7.33
C LYS A 41 38.54 16.69 -7.54
N THR A 42 37.80 16.19 -6.55
CA THR A 42 36.33 16.08 -6.59
C THR A 42 35.64 16.95 -5.55
N VAL A 43 36.25 17.06 -4.37
CA VAL A 43 35.80 17.86 -3.23
C VAL A 43 36.97 18.72 -2.76
N VAL A 44 36.68 19.97 -2.40
CA VAL A 44 37.63 20.94 -1.82
C VAL A 44 36.92 21.70 -0.72
N THR A 45 37.65 22.40 0.16
CA THR A 45 37.02 23.24 1.18
C THR A 45 36.93 24.70 0.75
N VAL A 46 36.02 25.46 1.38
CA VAL A 46 35.95 26.93 1.21
C VAL A 46 37.28 27.59 1.57
N ASP A 47 37.96 27.09 2.61
CA ASP A 47 39.29 27.58 3.01
C ASP A 47 40.36 27.30 1.95
N GLU A 48 40.40 26.10 1.37
CA GLU A 48 41.30 25.79 0.26
C GLU A 48 41.06 26.71 -0.94
N LEU A 49 39.79 26.93 -1.28
CA LEU A 49 39.40 27.86 -2.34
C LEU A 49 39.78 29.31 -2.03
N SER A 50 39.71 29.72 -0.76
CA SER A 50 40.16 31.03 -0.29
C SER A 50 41.67 31.21 -0.45
N GLU A 51 42.46 30.20 -0.11
CA GLU A 51 43.92 30.22 -0.32
C GLU A 51 44.28 30.24 -1.82
N ILE A 52 43.60 29.42 -2.63
CA ILE A 52 43.76 29.43 -4.08
C ILE A 52 43.43 30.81 -4.65
N ASN A 53 42.33 31.43 -4.18
CA ASN A 53 41.92 32.75 -4.63
C ASN A 53 43.03 33.79 -4.40
N LYS A 54 43.73 33.77 -3.26
CA LYS A 54 44.84 34.71 -2.96
C LYS A 54 46.00 34.59 -3.95
N SER A 55 46.19 33.42 -4.55
CA SER A 55 47.28 33.18 -5.51
C SER A 55 46.95 33.63 -6.94
N LEU A 56 45.70 33.99 -7.23
CA LEU A 56 45.28 34.35 -8.58
C LEU A 56 45.67 35.79 -8.95
N PRO A 57 45.93 36.07 -10.25
CA PRO A 57 46.23 37.43 -10.72
C PRO A 57 45.14 38.45 -10.43
N SER A 58 43.88 38.01 -10.34
CA SER A 58 42.72 38.84 -10.02
C SER A 58 41.86 38.12 -8.96
N PRO A 59 42.18 38.28 -7.67
CA PRO A 59 41.47 37.60 -6.60
C PRO A 59 40.05 38.18 -6.42
N LEU A 60 39.14 37.33 -5.98
CA LEU A 60 37.85 37.73 -5.44
C LEU A 60 38.07 38.65 -4.23
N SER A 61 37.25 39.69 -4.11
CA SER A 61 37.47 40.82 -3.21
C SER A 61 37.08 40.53 -1.76
N SER A 62 36.32 39.47 -1.50
CA SER A 62 35.90 39.09 -0.14
C SER A 62 35.42 37.64 -0.08
N THR A 63 35.33 37.07 1.13
CA THR A 63 34.68 35.77 1.38
C THR A 63 33.22 35.77 0.93
N LYS A 64 32.50 36.90 1.11
CA LYS A 64 31.11 37.04 0.63
C LYS A 64 31.01 36.89 -0.89
N GLU A 65 31.99 37.40 -1.61
CA GLU A 65 32.03 37.24 -3.07
C GLU A 65 32.35 35.79 -3.47
N LEU A 66 33.26 35.12 -2.76
CA LEU A 66 33.51 33.69 -2.96
C LEU A 66 32.23 32.86 -2.74
N ILE A 67 31.51 33.11 -1.65
CA ILE A 67 30.21 32.45 -1.38
C ILE A 67 29.21 32.76 -2.50
N SER A 68 29.14 34.01 -2.98
CA SER A 68 28.26 34.39 -4.10
C SER A 68 28.61 33.65 -5.39
N PHE A 69 29.91 33.45 -5.67
CA PHE A 69 30.38 32.62 -6.78
C PHE A 69 29.92 31.17 -6.63
N LEU A 70 30.11 30.59 -5.44
CA LEU A 70 29.73 29.20 -5.17
C LEU A 70 28.23 28.97 -5.29
N LEU A 71 27.41 29.88 -4.76
CA LEU A 71 25.95 29.81 -4.86
C LEU A 71 25.47 29.91 -6.31
N LEU A 72 25.99 30.86 -7.10
CA LEU A 72 25.62 30.93 -8.52
C LEU A 72 26.00 29.64 -9.27
N HIS A 73 27.21 29.12 -9.02
CA HIS A 73 27.67 27.89 -9.66
C HIS A 73 26.93 26.64 -9.16
N HIS A 74 26.39 26.68 -7.95
CA HIS A 74 25.47 25.67 -7.42
C HIS A 74 24.13 25.69 -8.16
N ASP A 75 23.51 26.87 -8.29
CA ASP A 75 22.20 27.03 -8.91
C ASP A 75 22.18 26.57 -10.38
N ILE A 76 23.29 26.77 -11.10
CA ILE A 76 23.44 26.31 -12.49
C ILE A 76 23.97 24.87 -12.61
N GLY A 77 24.20 24.18 -11.50
CA GLY A 77 24.60 22.77 -11.46
C GLY A 77 26.07 22.50 -11.84
N ASN A 78 26.93 23.52 -11.83
CA ASN A 78 28.36 23.38 -12.10
C ASN A 78 29.13 22.86 -10.87
N ILE A 79 28.66 23.17 -9.67
CA ILE A 79 29.25 22.80 -8.37
C ILE A 79 28.10 22.37 -7.43
N ILE A 80 28.38 21.65 -6.35
CA ILE A 80 27.42 21.48 -5.25
C ILE A 80 28.00 22.09 -3.98
N PHE A 81 27.29 23.05 -3.41
CA PHE A 81 27.68 23.77 -2.20
C PHE A 81 26.44 24.16 -1.42
N PHE A 82 26.47 23.94 -0.12
CA PHE A 82 25.43 24.31 0.83
C PHE A 82 26.11 25.00 2.01
N GLU A 83 25.78 26.26 2.26
CA GLU A 83 26.42 27.08 3.29
C GLU A 83 26.20 26.52 4.72
N ASP A 84 25.14 25.73 4.92
CA ASP A 84 24.67 25.31 6.23
C ASP A 84 24.99 23.85 6.61
N ILE A 85 25.73 23.10 5.78
CA ILE A 85 26.13 21.70 6.07
C ILE A 85 27.64 21.47 6.18
N GLY A 86 28.44 22.53 6.05
CA GLY A 86 29.90 22.49 6.22
C GLY A 86 30.64 23.23 5.12
N ASP A 87 31.97 23.17 5.19
CA ASP A 87 32.86 23.89 4.27
C ASP A 87 33.18 23.12 2.98
N SER A 88 32.62 21.92 2.81
CA SER A 88 32.88 21.05 1.66
C SER A 88 32.18 21.55 0.40
N VAL A 89 32.95 21.70 -0.67
CA VAL A 89 32.51 22.10 -2.00
C VAL A 89 32.76 20.96 -2.97
N ILE A 90 31.70 20.35 -3.49
CA ILE A 90 31.83 19.31 -4.51
C ILE A 90 32.01 20.01 -5.85
N ILE A 91 33.25 20.13 -6.29
CA ILE A 91 33.59 20.78 -7.54
C ILE A 91 33.27 19.93 -8.76
N TYR A 92 33.07 18.62 -8.63
CA TYR A 92 32.71 17.74 -9.76
C TYR A 92 31.35 17.06 -9.54
N PRO A 93 30.22 17.68 -9.92
CA PRO A 93 28.87 17.15 -9.68
C PRO A 93 28.62 15.74 -10.23
N GLN A 94 29.27 15.37 -11.34
CA GLN A 94 29.16 14.03 -11.91
C GLN A 94 29.73 12.95 -10.98
N TRP A 95 30.73 13.28 -10.15
CA TRP A 95 31.24 12.37 -9.12
C TRP A 95 30.20 12.14 -8.01
N PHE A 96 29.48 13.17 -7.59
CA PHE A 96 28.36 13.02 -6.65
C PHE A 96 27.20 12.22 -7.25
N ALA A 97 26.86 12.45 -8.51
CA ALA A 97 25.87 11.65 -9.22
C ALA A 97 26.26 10.16 -9.28
N ASN A 98 27.56 9.86 -9.39
CA ASN A 98 28.04 8.48 -9.30
C ASN A 98 27.91 7.93 -7.86
N ALA A 99 28.16 8.74 -6.83
CA ALA A 99 27.88 8.37 -5.44
C ALA A 99 26.40 8.00 -5.23
N LEU A 100 25.47 8.82 -5.73
CA LEU A 100 24.04 8.54 -5.70
C LEU A 100 23.70 7.23 -6.40
N ARG A 101 24.30 6.95 -7.57
CA ARG A 101 24.11 5.67 -8.27
C ARG A 101 24.59 4.48 -7.45
N CYS A 102 25.64 4.64 -6.65
CA CYS A 102 26.14 3.56 -5.81
C CYS A 102 25.20 3.29 -4.62
N VAL A 103 24.60 4.34 -4.04
CA VAL A 103 23.70 4.23 -2.89
C VAL A 103 22.27 3.84 -3.30
N ILE A 104 21.72 4.44 -4.36
CA ILE A 104 20.34 4.25 -4.83
C ILE A 104 20.26 3.18 -5.93
N GLY A 105 21.21 3.20 -6.88
CA GLY A 105 21.19 2.39 -8.10
C GLY A 105 21.87 1.03 -8.00
N ALA A 106 22.02 0.48 -6.80
CA ALA A 106 22.94 -0.60 -6.47
C ALA A 106 22.71 -1.99 -7.11
N LYS A 107 21.84 -2.10 -8.11
CA LYS A 107 21.62 -3.33 -8.88
C LYS A 107 22.89 -3.86 -9.56
N SER A 108 23.89 -3.01 -9.79
CA SER A 108 25.18 -3.36 -10.39
C SER A 108 26.24 -3.90 -9.42
N PHE A 109 26.00 -3.88 -8.10
CA PHE A 109 26.95 -4.34 -7.07
C PHE A 109 26.50 -5.64 -6.37
N LYS A 110 25.77 -6.50 -7.08
CA LYS A 110 25.25 -7.77 -6.58
C LYS A 110 26.36 -8.83 -6.50
N ALA A 111 27.28 -8.70 -5.54
CA ALA A 111 28.07 -9.84 -5.11
C ALA A 111 27.11 -10.95 -4.63
N PRO A 112 27.22 -12.21 -5.09
CA PRO A 112 26.28 -13.29 -4.76
C PRO A 112 26.09 -13.51 -3.26
N SER A 113 27.11 -13.21 -2.45
CA SER A 113 27.09 -13.33 -0.99
C SER A 113 26.17 -12.33 -0.27
N MET A 114 25.68 -11.30 -0.96
CA MET A 114 24.98 -10.16 -0.34
C MET A 114 23.56 -9.94 -0.86
N HIS A 115 23.00 -10.90 -1.62
CA HIS A 115 21.66 -10.80 -2.20
C HIS A 115 20.58 -10.44 -1.17
N MET A 116 20.65 -11.03 0.03
CA MET A 116 19.66 -10.78 1.10
C MET A 116 19.66 -9.33 1.61
N PHE A 117 20.83 -8.70 1.78
CA PHE A 117 20.92 -7.32 2.26
C PHE A 117 20.42 -6.32 1.20
N TRP A 118 20.69 -6.61 -0.07
CA TRP A 118 20.18 -5.83 -1.19
C TRP A 118 18.67 -5.96 -1.34
N GLU A 119 18.15 -7.18 -1.23
CA GLU A 119 16.72 -7.44 -1.30
C GLU A 119 15.96 -6.74 -0.16
N GLN A 120 16.50 -6.78 1.06
CA GLN A 120 15.93 -6.06 2.19
C GLN A 120 15.97 -4.53 2.00
N TYR A 121 17.07 -3.98 1.48
CA TYR A 121 17.16 -2.55 1.19
C TYR A 121 16.17 -2.13 0.09
N GLU A 122 16.03 -2.92 -0.99
CA GLU A 122 15.05 -2.65 -2.05
C GLU A 122 13.60 -2.76 -1.58
N GLN A 123 13.31 -3.54 -0.53
CA GLN A 123 11.98 -3.66 0.03
C GLN A 123 11.68 -2.54 1.02
N THR A 124 12.61 -2.28 1.93
CA THR A 124 12.36 -1.44 3.12
C THR A 124 12.84 -0.01 2.98
N GLY A 125 13.72 0.29 2.02
CA GLY A 125 14.42 1.56 1.90
C GLY A 125 15.46 1.82 3.00
N PHE A 126 15.63 0.93 3.97
CA PHE A 126 16.60 1.11 5.06
C PHE A 126 18.00 0.67 4.64
N LEU A 127 18.93 1.62 4.71
CA LEU A 127 20.33 1.42 4.37
C LEU A 127 21.14 1.04 5.61
N GLN A 128 21.54 -0.22 5.69
CA GLN A 128 22.33 -0.77 6.80
C GLN A 128 23.81 -0.36 6.71
N LYS A 129 24.45 -0.20 7.88
CA LYS A 129 25.88 0.17 7.97
C LYS A 129 26.81 -0.74 7.15
N LYS A 130 26.58 -2.07 7.20
CA LYS A 130 27.34 -3.07 6.44
C LYS A 130 27.24 -2.86 4.93
N LEU A 131 26.06 -2.45 4.45
CA LEU A 131 25.83 -2.20 3.03
C LEU A 131 26.58 -0.95 2.55
N ILE A 132 26.61 0.10 3.37
CA ILE A 132 27.36 1.32 3.13
C ILE A 132 28.86 1.02 3.04
N GLU A 133 29.41 0.31 4.03
CA GLU A 133 30.85 -0.04 4.03
C GLU A 133 31.25 -0.81 2.77
N LEU A 134 30.36 -1.65 2.22
CA LEU A 134 30.62 -2.41 0.99
C LEU A 134 30.46 -1.58 -0.27
N VAL A 135 29.38 -0.80 -0.39
CA VAL A 135 29.14 0.10 -1.53
C VAL A 135 30.36 0.98 -1.75
N PHE A 136 30.86 1.58 -0.68
CA PHE A 136 31.98 2.50 -0.73
C PHE A 136 33.35 1.80 -0.86
N LYS A 137 33.47 0.52 -0.50
CA LYS A 137 34.71 -0.27 -0.62
C LYS A 137 34.89 -0.93 -1.98
N GLU A 138 33.81 -1.37 -2.62
CA GLU A 138 33.88 -2.02 -3.95
C GLU A 138 34.01 -1.01 -5.09
N THR A 139 33.52 0.22 -4.90
CA THR A 139 33.77 1.32 -5.82
C THR A 139 35.24 1.73 -5.72
N LYS A 140 36.03 1.57 -6.80
CA LYS A 140 37.44 2.00 -6.92
C LYS A 140 37.64 3.53 -6.87
N THR A 141 36.81 4.22 -6.11
CA THR A 141 36.66 5.68 -6.08
C THR A 141 36.97 6.20 -4.68
N SER A 142 37.48 7.42 -4.58
CA SER A 142 37.70 8.18 -3.33
C SER A 142 36.41 8.48 -2.53
N LEU A 143 35.28 7.84 -2.85
CA LEU A 143 33.98 8.06 -2.20
C LEU A 143 34.01 7.80 -0.70
N SER A 144 34.81 6.82 -0.25
CA SER A 144 34.86 6.45 1.17
C SER A 144 35.39 7.55 2.08
N GLU A 145 36.26 8.41 1.54
CA GLU A 145 36.85 9.55 2.26
C GLU A 145 35.80 10.63 2.55
N PHE A 146 34.89 10.86 1.60
CA PHE A 146 33.89 11.94 1.66
C PHE A 146 32.49 11.43 2.02
N LYS A 147 32.40 10.31 2.74
CA LYS A 147 31.12 9.64 3.03
C LYS A 147 30.13 10.56 3.75
N GLU A 148 30.57 11.28 4.79
CA GLU A 148 29.67 12.15 5.56
C GLU A 148 29.24 13.37 4.74
N ASP A 149 30.14 13.95 3.92
CA ASP A 149 29.78 15.04 3.01
C ASP A 149 28.71 14.60 2.01
N ILE A 150 28.86 13.41 1.43
CA ILE A 150 27.87 12.83 0.51
C ILE A 150 26.51 12.70 1.21
N PHE A 151 26.47 12.17 2.43
CA PHE A 151 25.21 11.97 3.15
C PHE A 151 24.57 13.27 3.61
N ASN A 152 25.35 14.27 4.02
CA ASN A 152 24.83 15.60 4.34
C ASN A 152 24.18 16.25 3.12
N VAL A 153 24.82 16.14 1.94
CA VAL A 153 24.27 16.64 0.68
C VAL A 153 23.02 15.85 0.27
N MET A 154 23.01 14.52 0.43
CA MET A 154 21.82 13.70 0.17
C MET A 154 20.65 14.04 1.10
N GLU A 155 20.93 14.37 2.36
CA GLU A 155 19.94 14.83 3.32
C GLU A 155 19.38 16.21 2.92
N LYS A 156 20.22 17.13 2.44
CA LYS A 156 19.76 18.42 1.91
C LYS A 156 18.92 18.34 0.65
N TYR A 157 19.14 17.31 -0.16
CA TYR A 157 18.29 17.02 -1.32
C TYR A 157 17.05 16.18 -0.97
N ASP A 158 16.76 15.93 0.31
CA ASP A 158 15.65 15.09 0.78
C ASP A 158 15.66 13.65 0.20
N ILE A 159 16.84 13.18 -0.19
CA ILE A 159 17.03 11.83 -0.74
C ILE A 159 17.18 10.81 0.41
N LEU A 160 17.79 11.23 1.51
CA LEU A 160 18.16 10.40 2.64
C LEU A 160 17.65 11.04 3.94
N VAL A 161 17.12 10.20 4.83
CA VAL A 161 16.68 10.58 6.17
C VAL A 161 17.50 9.81 7.20
N ARG A 162 18.09 10.50 8.18
CA ARG A 162 18.78 9.85 9.31
C ARG A 162 17.74 9.19 10.22
N ALA A 163 17.77 7.87 10.32
CA ALA A 163 16.83 7.11 11.13
C ALA A 163 17.39 6.95 12.55
N ASN A 164 16.76 7.60 13.54
CA ASN A 164 17.09 7.40 14.95
C ASN A 164 16.25 6.24 15.51
N MET A 165 16.55 5.01 15.12
CA MET A 165 15.87 3.82 15.64
C MET A 165 16.61 3.27 16.85
N TYR A 166 15.87 2.75 17.84
CA TYR A 166 16.41 2.12 19.07
C TYR A 166 17.32 0.89 18.82
N ASN A 167 17.47 0.45 17.57
CA ASN A 167 18.35 -0.64 17.15
C ASN A 167 19.47 -0.07 16.25
N ASN A 168 20.72 -0.17 16.72
CA ASN A 168 21.95 0.41 16.14
C ASN A 168 22.36 -0.06 14.72
N ASP A 169 21.53 -0.87 14.04
CA ASP A 169 21.89 -1.48 12.75
C ASP A 169 21.37 -0.72 11.53
N PHE A 170 20.40 0.19 11.71
CA PHE A 170 19.79 1.00 10.65
C PHE A 170 20.04 2.49 10.88
N ASN A 171 20.89 3.10 10.06
CA ASN A 171 21.28 4.50 10.25
C ASN A 171 20.54 5.47 9.32
N TYR A 172 20.06 4.97 8.17
CA TYR A 172 19.50 5.82 7.11
C TYR A 172 18.30 5.16 6.44
N LEU A 173 17.30 5.97 6.12
CA LEU A 173 16.16 5.62 5.28
C LEU A 173 16.29 6.38 3.96
N ILE A 174 16.07 5.69 2.85
CA ILE A 174 16.06 6.26 1.49
C ILE A 174 14.64 6.07 0.94
N PRO A 175 13.74 7.05 1.08
CA PRO A 175 12.32 6.87 0.80
C PRO A 175 12.02 6.42 -0.63
N CYS A 176 12.79 6.89 -1.61
CA CYS A 176 12.62 6.52 -3.02
C CYS A 176 12.94 5.04 -3.32
N MET A 177 13.59 4.34 -2.39
CA MET A 177 13.89 2.92 -2.50
C MET A 177 12.84 2.02 -1.85
N VAL A 178 11.90 2.58 -1.08
CA VAL A 178 10.84 1.81 -0.44
C VAL A 178 9.92 1.24 -1.53
N ARG A 179 9.91 -0.08 -1.67
CA ARG A 179 8.89 -0.76 -2.47
C ARG A 179 7.68 -1.02 -1.57
N THR A 180 6.53 -0.51 -1.97
CA THR A 180 5.25 -0.52 -1.24
C THR A 180 4.68 -1.91 -0.92
N SER A 181 5.40 -3.00 -1.20
CA SER A 181 4.96 -4.37 -0.96
C SER A 181 5.44 -4.95 0.38
N GLY A 182 6.30 -4.25 1.13
CA GLY A 182 6.98 -4.82 2.32
C GLY A 182 6.50 -4.34 3.69
N TRP A 183 5.70 -3.28 3.75
CA TRP A 183 5.02 -2.90 4.98
C TRP A 183 3.62 -3.48 4.93
N ASP A 184 3.39 -4.48 5.78
CA ASP A 184 2.06 -4.88 6.21
C ASP A 184 1.43 -3.65 6.87
N ILE A 185 0.82 -2.77 6.08
CA ILE A 185 -0.10 -1.75 6.58
C ILE A 185 -1.39 -2.51 6.94
N ASN A 186 -1.28 -3.42 7.90
CA ASN A 186 -2.41 -4.19 8.44
C ASN A 186 -3.40 -3.30 9.20
N ASP A 187 -3.04 -2.04 9.44
CA ASP A 187 -4.02 -0.99 9.70
C ASP A 187 -4.53 -0.47 8.36
N THR A 188 -5.52 -1.17 7.81
CA THR A 188 -6.26 -0.66 6.66
C THR A 188 -6.83 0.70 7.08
N ILE A 189 -6.28 1.79 6.54
CA ILE A 189 -6.78 3.15 6.78
C ILE A 189 -8.29 3.08 6.54
N SER A 190 -9.07 3.32 7.59
CA SER A 190 -10.52 3.21 7.55
C SER A 190 -11.10 4.13 6.48
N GLU A 191 -12.31 3.84 5.99
CA GLU A 191 -12.95 4.73 5.02
C GLU A 191 -13.09 6.16 5.55
N GLU A 192 -13.29 6.31 6.86
CA GLU A 192 -13.37 7.60 7.53
C GLU A 192 -12.03 8.34 7.55
N GLU A 193 -10.92 7.63 7.77
CA GLU A 193 -9.58 8.21 7.67
C GLU A 193 -9.20 8.56 6.23
N GLN A 194 -9.57 7.72 5.25
CA GLN A 194 -9.40 8.04 3.84
C GLN A 194 -10.16 9.31 3.44
N ASN A 195 -11.38 9.47 3.93
CA ASN A 195 -12.18 10.67 3.70
C ASN A 195 -11.52 11.93 4.30
N SER A 196 -10.99 11.82 5.51
CA SER A 196 -10.25 12.92 6.15
C SER A 196 -9.00 13.32 5.36
N ILE A 197 -8.24 12.33 4.88
CA ILE A 197 -7.06 12.54 4.04
C ILE A 197 -7.43 13.21 2.71
N ARG A 198 -8.51 12.77 2.05
CA ARG A 198 -8.99 13.35 0.78
C ARG A 198 -9.26 14.85 0.92
N VAL A 199 -10.05 15.22 1.92
CA VAL A 199 -10.43 16.62 2.15
C VAL A 199 -9.23 17.46 2.58
N SER A 200 -8.33 16.90 3.40
CA SER A 200 -7.10 17.59 3.83
C SER A 200 -6.16 17.86 2.66
N LYS A 201 -5.93 16.85 1.79
CA LYS A 201 -5.07 16.99 0.61
C LYS A 201 -5.64 17.98 -0.40
N ALA A 202 -6.95 17.92 -0.67
CA ALA A 202 -7.63 18.91 -1.50
C ALA A 202 -7.48 20.34 -0.93
N SER A 203 -7.52 20.48 0.40
CA SER A 203 -7.36 21.77 1.06
C SER A 203 -5.95 22.32 0.96
N VAL A 204 -4.91 21.48 1.10
CA VAL A 204 -3.51 21.93 1.04
C VAL A 204 -3.04 22.16 -0.38
N GLU A 205 -3.44 21.33 -1.35
CA GLU A 205 -2.92 21.43 -2.71
C GLU A 205 -3.78 22.32 -3.60
N VAL A 206 -5.09 22.08 -3.65
CA VAL A 206 -5.95 22.75 -4.63
C VAL A 206 -6.39 24.12 -4.13
N LEU A 207 -6.80 24.25 -2.86
CA LEU A 207 -7.25 25.55 -2.33
C LEU A 207 -6.10 26.56 -2.22
N THR A 208 -4.89 26.11 -1.84
CA THR A 208 -3.70 26.96 -1.81
C THR A 208 -3.40 27.53 -3.19
N ASP A 209 -3.49 26.71 -4.25
CA ASP A 209 -3.28 27.17 -5.61
C ASP A 209 -4.35 28.17 -6.08
N ILE A 210 -5.62 27.89 -5.79
CA ILE A 210 -6.71 28.81 -6.12
C ILE A 210 -6.48 30.17 -5.45
N LEU A 211 -6.06 30.18 -4.18
CA LEU A 211 -5.80 31.41 -3.45
C LEU A 211 -4.56 32.14 -3.97
N TYR A 212 -3.50 31.41 -4.33
CA TYR A 212 -2.29 31.99 -4.92
C TYR A 212 -2.60 32.65 -6.27
N ASP A 213 -3.29 31.94 -7.15
CA ASP A 213 -3.68 32.45 -8.47
C ASP A 213 -4.61 33.64 -8.34
N PHE A 214 -5.58 33.57 -7.43
CA PHE A 214 -6.49 34.68 -7.17
C PHE A 214 -5.76 35.91 -6.61
N ALA A 215 -4.86 35.73 -5.64
CA ALA A 215 -4.08 36.83 -5.09
C ALA A 215 -3.21 37.52 -6.16
N ASN A 216 -2.73 36.76 -7.15
CA ASN A 216 -1.96 37.31 -8.27
C ASN A 216 -2.81 38.00 -9.35
N THR A 217 -4.14 37.90 -9.29
CA THR A 217 -5.02 38.76 -10.11
C THR A 217 -5.21 40.16 -9.53
N SER A 218 -4.72 40.41 -8.31
CA SER A 218 -4.88 41.70 -7.64
C SER A 218 -3.93 42.77 -8.18
N ALA A 219 -4.18 44.03 -7.82
CA ALA A 219 -3.26 45.13 -8.11
C ALA A 219 -1.90 45.00 -7.39
N TYR A 220 -1.78 44.09 -6.42
CA TYR A 220 -0.58 43.84 -5.63
C TYR A 220 -0.29 42.33 -5.57
N PRO A 221 0.32 41.77 -6.64
CA PRO A 221 0.67 40.36 -6.69
C PRO A 221 1.61 39.94 -5.57
N ILE A 222 1.59 38.65 -5.23
CA ILE A 222 2.45 38.09 -4.20
C ILE A 222 3.90 38.03 -4.74
N THR A 223 4.86 38.47 -3.93
CA THR A 223 6.29 38.44 -4.28
C THR A 223 6.94 37.09 -4.01
N LYS A 224 6.38 36.31 -3.09
CA LYS A 224 6.84 34.95 -2.77
C LYS A 224 6.51 33.98 -3.90
N SER A 225 7.40 33.01 -4.09
CA SER A 225 7.14 31.93 -5.02
C SER A 225 6.00 31.05 -4.49
N ARG A 226 5.31 30.34 -5.40
CA ARG A 226 4.18 29.47 -5.05
C ARG A 226 4.52 28.46 -3.96
N ASN A 227 5.72 27.89 -4.00
CA ASN A 227 6.18 26.85 -3.07
C ASN A 227 6.50 27.39 -1.66
N GLU A 228 6.67 28.70 -1.53
CA GLU A 228 6.92 29.38 -0.24
C GLU A 228 5.63 29.86 0.42
N CYS A 229 4.48 29.66 -0.23
CA CYS A 229 3.18 30.14 0.22
C CYS A 229 2.35 29.00 0.79
N ASP A 230 2.06 29.05 2.09
CA ASP A 230 1.03 28.21 2.69
C ASP A 230 -0.35 28.90 2.66
N ILE A 231 -1.39 28.10 2.90
CA ILE A 231 -2.78 28.58 2.86
C ILE A 231 -3.08 29.68 3.89
N THR A 232 -2.41 29.67 5.04
CA THR A 232 -2.58 30.67 6.11
C THR A 232 -1.99 32.02 5.70
N TYR A 233 -0.79 31.99 5.11
CA TYR A 233 -0.13 33.15 4.53
C TYR A 233 -0.98 33.78 3.44
N LEU A 234 -1.44 32.98 2.46
CA LEU A 234 -2.27 33.46 1.36
C LEU A 234 -3.59 34.07 1.84
N TYR A 235 -4.21 33.44 2.83
CA TYR A 235 -5.40 33.97 3.46
C TYR A 235 -5.14 35.34 4.11
N GLY A 236 -4.01 35.50 4.81
CA GLY A 236 -3.61 36.76 5.41
C GLY A 236 -3.33 37.86 4.38
N GLU A 237 -2.73 37.51 3.24
CA GLU A 237 -2.48 38.44 2.13
C GLU A 237 -3.80 38.91 1.50
N LEU A 238 -4.72 37.99 1.17
CA LEU A 238 -6.01 38.34 0.58
C LEU A 238 -6.85 39.26 1.49
N ARG A 239 -6.77 39.09 2.81
CA ARG A 239 -7.41 40.01 3.76
C ARG A 239 -6.76 41.39 3.78
N ARG A 240 -5.43 41.46 3.75
CA ARG A 240 -4.68 42.73 3.69
C ARG A 240 -4.99 43.50 2.41
N GLN A 241 -5.13 42.80 1.30
CA GLN A 241 -5.48 43.39 0.00
C GLN A 241 -6.96 43.79 -0.13
N GLY A 242 -7.78 43.58 0.91
CA GLY A 242 -9.22 43.89 0.87
C GLY A 242 -10.06 42.91 0.07
N LEU A 243 -9.46 41.92 -0.60
CA LEU A 243 -10.15 40.92 -1.40
C LEU A 243 -10.95 39.90 -0.56
N GLY A 244 -10.58 39.73 0.70
CA GLY A 244 -11.29 38.92 1.69
C GLY A 244 -12.20 39.71 2.64
N GLN A 245 -12.39 41.02 2.43
CA GLN A 245 -13.25 41.85 3.29
C GLN A 245 -14.69 41.78 2.79
N HIS A 246 -15.54 40.96 3.42
CA HIS A 246 -16.97 40.88 3.10
C HIS A 246 -17.84 40.93 4.35
N LEU A 247 -18.93 41.70 4.27
CA LEU A 247 -20.06 41.68 5.21
C LEU A 247 -20.97 40.52 4.84
N PRO A 248 -21.19 39.49 5.69
CA PRO A 248 -21.95 38.30 5.33
C PRO A 248 -23.26 38.68 4.63
N SER A 249 -23.53 38.03 3.50
CA SER A 249 -24.73 38.26 2.68
C SER A 249 -26.04 38.05 3.46
N CYS A 250 -26.00 37.35 4.60
CA CYS A 250 -27.09 37.26 5.57
C CYS A 250 -26.61 36.91 7.00
N GLY A 251 -26.62 37.89 7.92
CA GLY A 251 -26.61 37.64 9.38
C GLY A 251 -25.32 37.03 9.98
N ARG A 252 -25.26 36.99 11.33
CA ARG A 252 -24.05 36.73 12.13
C ARG A 252 -23.35 35.39 11.80
N TRP A 253 -22.03 35.43 11.80
CA TRP A 253 -21.16 34.25 11.78
C TRP A 253 -21.17 33.55 13.14
N GLY A 254 -21.60 32.28 13.18
CA GLY A 254 -21.47 31.41 14.35
C GLY A 254 -22.31 30.13 14.21
N GLY A 255 -21.66 28.96 14.36
CA GLY A 255 -22.29 27.64 14.48
C GLY A 255 -22.85 27.07 13.18
N ASN A 256 -22.14 26.09 12.60
CA ASN A 256 -22.56 25.19 11.50
C ASN A 256 -23.06 25.77 10.17
N ASN A 257 -23.40 27.04 10.07
CA ASN A 257 -24.02 27.62 8.88
C ASN A 257 -22.98 28.10 7.86
N TRP A 258 -22.94 27.37 6.74
CA TRP A 258 -22.31 27.81 5.50
C TRP A 258 -23.07 29.00 4.90
N PRO A 259 -22.41 29.91 4.16
CA PRO A 259 -23.11 31.00 3.46
C PRO A 259 -24.20 30.41 2.55
N CYS A 260 -25.42 30.93 2.67
CA CYS A 260 -26.62 30.45 1.97
C CYS A 260 -26.37 30.36 0.46
N GLU A 261 -26.57 29.17 -0.13
CA GLU A 261 -26.36 28.93 -1.57
C GLU A 261 -27.39 29.65 -2.47
N ARG A 262 -28.45 30.21 -1.88
CA ARG A 262 -29.57 30.84 -2.62
C ARG A 262 -29.35 32.32 -2.97
N ILE A 263 -28.23 32.93 -2.54
CA ILE A 263 -27.92 34.35 -2.78
C ILE A 263 -26.63 34.43 -3.60
N ALA A 264 -26.47 35.49 -4.41
CA ALA A 264 -25.26 35.79 -5.17
C ALA A 264 -24.00 35.59 -4.30
N ILE A 265 -23.22 34.57 -4.64
CA ILE A 265 -22.01 34.18 -3.91
C ILE A 265 -20.91 35.16 -4.31
N ASN A 266 -20.46 35.98 -3.37
CA ASN A 266 -19.32 36.87 -3.58
C ASN A 266 -18.01 36.13 -3.29
N VAL A 267 -16.90 36.63 -3.85
CA VAL A 267 -15.56 36.06 -3.65
C VAL A 267 -15.16 35.98 -2.17
N GLY A 268 -15.56 36.96 -1.37
CA GLY A 268 -15.32 36.95 0.06
C GLY A 268 -16.03 35.81 0.79
N ASP A 269 -17.22 35.40 0.34
CA ASP A 269 -17.93 34.24 0.90
C ASP A 269 -17.14 32.95 0.63
N ASP A 270 -16.52 32.86 -0.54
CA ASP A 270 -15.73 31.72 -0.97
C ASP A 270 -14.38 31.62 -0.23
N ILE A 271 -13.71 32.74 0.03
CA ILE A 271 -12.51 32.80 0.87
C ILE A 271 -12.82 32.37 2.31
N GLU A 272 -13.97 32.81 2.86
CA GLU A 272 -14.36 32.44 4.22
C GLU A 272 -14.80 30.96 4.33
N ARG A 273 -15.41 30.40 3.28
CA ARG A 273 -15.70 28.96 3.17
C ARG A 273 -14.43 28.10 3.23
N ILE A 274 -13.36 28.52 2.56
CA ILE A 274 -12.05 27.85 2.64
C ILE A 274 -11.55 27.87 4.09
N ARG A 275 -11.58 29.03 4.74
CA ARG A 275 -11.13 29.15 6.13
C ARG A 275 -11.93 28.25 7.07
N LEU A 276 -13.26 28.23 6.94
CA LEU A 276 -14.12 27.40 7.78
C LEU A 276 -13.87 25.90 7.56
N ASN A 277 -13.62 25.47 6.32
CA ASN A 277 -13.19 24.10 6.02
C ASN A 277 -11.90 23.73 6.76
N ILE A 278 -10.87 24.58 6.67
CA ILE A 278 -9.56 24.34 7.28
C ILE A 278 -9.65 24.32 8.80
N ASN A 279 -10.32 25.31 9.39
CA ASN A 279 -10.46 25.41 10.83
C ASN A 279 -11.15 24.16 11.40
N ARG A 280 -12.14 23.60 10.68
CA ARG A 280 -12.78 22.34 11.08
C ARG A 280 -11.85 21.13 10.97
N LEU A 281 -10.96 21.07 9.98
CA LEU A 281 -9.94 20.01 9.88
C LEU A 281 -8.90 20.10 11.00
N GLN A 282 -8.57 21.31 11.45
CA GLN A 282 -7.60 21.53 12.53
C GLN A 282 -8.17 21.18 13.92
N HIS A 283 -9.49 21.18 14.09
CA HIS A 283 -10.16 20.90 15.36
C HIS A 283 -10.82 19.51 15.45
N THR A 284 -10.75 18.69 14.40
CA THR A 284 -11.10 17.27 14.49
C THR A 284 -9.97 16.52 15.20
N SER A 285 -10.22 16.10 16.45
CA SER A 285 -9.25 15.36 17.28
C SER A 285 -9.03 13.92 16.82
N HIS A 286 -9.92 13.40 15.99
CA HIS A 286 -9.84 12.09 15.36
C HIS A 286 -9.64 12.30 13.87
N PHE A 287 -8.68 11.60 13.26
CA PHE A 287 -8.44 11.59 11.82
C PHE A 287 -9.61 10.95 11.03
N GLU A 288 -10.83 10.97 11.54
CA GLU A 288 -11.99 10.25 11.02
C GLU A 288 -13.03 11.25 10.47
N MET A 289 -13.53 11.00 9.26
CA MET A 289 -14.58 11.77 8.63
C MET A 289 -15.65 10.84 8.03
N SER A 290 -16.87 10.93 8.56
CA SER A 290 -17.99 10.12 8.08
C SER A 290 -18.28 10.37 6.58
N ASN A 291 -18.85 9.38 5.90
CA ASN A 291 -19.23 9.49 4.47
C ASN A 291 -20.18 10.66 4.20
N PHE A 292 -21.06 10.98 5.15
CA PHE A 292 -21.97 12.13 5.04
C PHE A 292 -21.20 13.46 5.08
N GLU A 293 -20.31 13.63 6.06
CA GLU A 293 -19.48 14.85 6.17
C GLU A 293 -18.53 14.98 4.99
N PHE A 294 -17.95 13.88 4.52
CA PHE A 294 -17.14 13.85 3.31
C PHE A 294 -17.93 14.37 2.11
N THR A 295 -19.12 13.80 1.86
CA THR A 295 -19.95 14.17 0.71
C THR A 295 -20.35 15.65 0.74
N ASP A 296 -20.77 16.14 1.91
CA ASP A 296 -21.11 17.56 2.11
C ASP A 296 -19.92 18.48 1.82
N ARG A 297 -18.76 18.20 2.42
CA ARG A 297 -17.55 19.02 2.25
C ARG A 297 -17.01 18.96 0.83
N TRP A 298 -16.97 17.77 0.23
CA TRP A 298 -16.47 17.55 -1.12
C TRP A 298 -17.34 18.27 -2.16
N THR A 299 -18.66 18.23 -2.00
CA THR A 299 -19.60 18.96 -2.86
C THR A 299 -19.32 20.46 -2.83
N LYS A 300 -19.07 21.02 -1.65
CA LYS A 300 -18.76 22.44 -1.46
C LYS A 300 -17.40 22.82 -2.07
N LEU A 301 -16.38 21.97 -1.92
CA LEU A 301 -15.07 22.16 -2.55
C LEU A 301 -15.18 22.15 -4.09
N ASN A 302 -15.91 21.20 -4.66
CA ASN A 302 -16.15 21.13 -6.10
C ASN A 302 -16.90 22.36 -6.62
N ALA A 303 -17.96 22.78 -5.93
CA ALA A 303 -18.70 23.98 -6.29
C ALA A 303 -17.83 25.24 -6.25
N PHE A 304 -16.92 25.33 -5.27
CA PHE A 304 -15.93 26.39 -5.16
C PHE A 304 -14.92 26.36 -6.33
N ALA A 305 -14.30 25.21 -6.60
CA ALA A 305 -13.35 25.05 -7.71
C ALA A 305 -13.96 25.47 -9.05
N LYS A 306 -15.19 25.02 -9.35
CA LYS A 306 -15.95 25.41 -10.55
C LYS A 306 -16.08 26.92 -10.73
N ARG A 307 -16.36 27.65 -9.65
CA ARG A 307 -16.50 29.12 -9.72
C ARG A 307 -15.16 29.78 -10.05
N PHE A 308 -14.06 29.26 -9.49
CA PHE A 308 -12.73 29.79 -9.76
C PHE A 308 -12.17 29.37 -11.12
N ASP A 309 -12.57 28.22 -11.65
CA ASP A 309 -12.27 27.82 -13.03
C ASP A 309 -12.83 28.82 -14.05
N VAL A 310 -14.10 29.20 -13.88
CA VAL A 310 -14.75 30.22 -14.73
C VAL A 310 -14.09 31.59 -14.57
N ARG A 311 -13.71 31.94 -13.34
CA ARG A 311 -13.20 33.28 -13.00
C ARG A 311 -11.74 33.49 -13.41
N LEU A 312 -10.86 32.56 -13.06
CA LEU A 312 -9.41 32.67 -13.24
C LEU A 312 -8.95 32.11 -14.58
N LYS A 313 -9.73 31.18 -15.18
CA LYS A 313 -9.35 30.46 -16.40
C LYS A 313 -7.91 29.92 -16.30
N PRO A 314 -7.62 29.10 -15.27
CA PRO A 314 -6.27 28.57 -15.06
C PRO A 314 -5.85 27.70 -16.26
N ALA A 315 -4.55 27.50 -16.42
CA ALA A 315 -4.01 26.59 -17.44
C ALA A 315 -4.52 25.14 -17.26
N THR A 316 -4.79 24.76 -16.00
CA THR A 316 -5.38 23.47 -15.62
C THR A 316 -6.55 23.74 -14.69
N PHE A 317 -7.74 23.20 -15.01
CA PHE A 317 -8.92 23.39 -14.18
C PHE A 317 -8.75 22.76 -12.79
N TYR A 318 -9.16 23.49 -11.76
CA TYR A 318 -9.11 23.05 -10.38
C TYR A 318 -10.11 21.92 -10.12
N GLU A 319 -11.27 21.93 -10.80
CA GLU A 319 -12.23 20.81 -10.73
C GLU A 319 -11.58 19.50 -11.18
N ASP A 320 -10.87 19.50 -12.31
CA ASP A 320 -10.19 18.30 -12.83
C ASP A 320 -9.13 17.80 -11.85
N ARG A 321 -8.46 18.70 -11.13
CA ARG A 321 -7.49 18.36 -10.08
C ARG A 321 -8.18 17.76 -8.84
N LEU A 322 -9.33 18.29 -8.42
CA LEU A 322 -10.12 17.68 -7.35
C LEU A 322 -10.63 16.30 -7.75
N LEU A 323 -11.18 16.15 -8.95
CA LEU A 323 -11.60 14.87 -9.50
C LEU A 323 -10.40 13.91 -9.58
N GLY A 324 -9.24 14.42 -9.98
CA GLY A 324 -7.95 13.72 -9.96
C GLY A 324 -7.58 13.20 -8.56
N LEU A 325 -7.76 14.00 -7.50
CA LEU A 325 -7.51 13.61 -6.10
C LEU A 325 -8.54 12.60 -5.57
N GLN A 326 -9.82 12.79 -5.90
CA GLN A 326 -10.89 11.83 -5.63
C GLN A 326 -10.55 10.47 -6.25
N ASN A 327 -10.11 10.50 -7.51
CA ASN A 327 -9.69 9.35 -8.27
C ASN A 327 -8.30 8.84 -7.89
N TYR A 328 -7.40 9.64 -7.31
CA TYR A 328 -6.06 9.22 -6.88
C TYR A 328 -6.14 8.38 -5.60
N LEU A 329 -7.02 8.76 -4.68
CA LEU A 329 -7.28 8.02 -3.45
C LEU A 329 -8.33 6.91 -3.65
N GLY A 330 -9.22 7.04 -4.63
CA GLY A 330 -9.93 5.90 -5.23
C GLY A 330 -8.99 4.95 -5.96
N ARG A 331 -7.94 5.48 -6.59
CA ARG A 331 -6.83 4.72 -7.17
C ARG A 331 -5.92 4.07 -6.16
N LYS A 332 -6.07 4.20 -4.83
CA LYS A 332 -5.41 3.23 -3.91
C LYS A 332 -6.14 1.88 -3.91
N ARG A 333 -7.47 1.93 -4.05
CA ARG A 333 -8.33 0.79 -4.42
C ARG A 333 -7.98 0.29 -5.82
N ASP A 334 -7.76 1.20 -6.78
CA ASP A 334 -7.35 0.77 -8.13
C ASP A 334 -5.86 0.47 -8.29
N PHE A 335 -4.92 0.90 -7.45
CA PHE A 335 -3.49 0.55 -7.53
C PHE A 335 -3.26 -0.87 -7.00
N GLN A 336 -4.09 -1.33 -6.06
CA GLN A 336 -4.23 -2.75 -5.74
C GLN A 336 -4.84 -3.52 -6.94
N ASN A 337 -5.76 -2.90 -7.70
CA ASN A 337 -6.31 -3.47 -8.95
C ASN A 337 -5.45 -3.24 -10.22
N ILE A 338 -4.42 -2.38 -10.17
CA ILE A 338 -3.55 -1.98 -11.28
C ILE A 338 -2.18 -2.64 -11.11
N GLN A 339 -1.69 -2.92 -9.90
CA GLN A 339 -0.59 -3.90 -9.74
C GLN A 339 -1.00 -5.31 -10.23
N THR A 340 -2.31 -5.61 -10.22
CA THR A 340 -2.91 -6.80 -10.86
C THR A 340 -3.19 -6.64 -12.36
N LYS A 341 -3.08 -5.42 -12.94
CA LYS A 341 -3.23 -5.17 -14.39
C LYS A 341 -1.94 -4.79 -15.13
N GLU A 342 -0.95 -4.17 -14.50
CA GLU A 342 0.29 -3.74 -15.16
C GLU A 342 1.37 -4.83 -15.22
N THR A 343 1.20 -5.93 -14.49
CA THR A 343 1.89 -7.21 -14.77
C THR A 343 1.36 -7.90 -16.04
N LYS A 344 0.35 -7.36 -16.73
CA LYS A 344 -0.15 -7.87 -18.04
C LYS A 344 0.39 -7.10 -19.26
N GLY A 345 1.30 -6.13 -19.10
CA GLY A 345 1.68 -5.22 -20.19
C GLY A 345 3.00 -5.51 -20.91
N ILE A 346 3.91 -6.30 -20.36
CA ILE A 346 5.25 -6.52 -20.95
C ILE A 346 5.66 -7.99 -20.82
N GLU A 347 4.90 -8.92 -21.41
CA GLU A 347 5.41 -10.23 -21.83
C GLU A 347 4.64 -10.71 -23.07
N ASP A 348 4.71 -9.94 -24.16
CA ASP A 348 4.54 -10.52 -25.50
C ASP A 348 5.90 -10.95 -26.03
N THR A 349 6.43 -12.00 -25.40
CA THR A 349 7.09 -13.14 -26.06
C THR A 349 7.16 -14.26 -25.01
N TYR A 350 6.47 -15.36 -25.27
CA TYR A 350 6.26 -16.55 -24.43
C TYR A 350 5.07 -16.49 -23.45
N ALA A 351 3.87 -16.78 -23.97
CA ALA A 351 2.65 -16.96 -23.19
C ALA A 351 2.79 -18.11 -22.16
N ILE A 352 2.81 -17.77 -20.87
CA ILE A 352 2.62 -18.72 -19.77
C ILE A 352 1.09 -18.89 -19.56
N PRO A 353 0.54 -20.12 -19.52
CA PRO A 353 -0.89 -20.33 -19.33
C PRO A 353 -1.39 -19.77 -17.99
N LYS A 354 -2.52 -19.03 -18.00
CA LYS A 354 -3.22 -18.61 -16.77
C LYS A 354 -3.73 -19.87 -16.04
N SER A 355 -3.20 -20.16 -14.86
CA SER A 355 -3.59 -21.33 -14.05
C SER A 355 -4.45 -20.97 -12.83
N LYS A 356 -5.57 -21.69 -12.65
CA LYS A 356 -6.51 -21.58 -11.53
C LYS A 356 -6.32 -22.70 -10.51
N ILE A 357 -6.66 -22.40 -9.26
CA ILE A 357 -6.74 -23.34 -8.15
C ILE A 357 -8.19 -23.44 -7.69
N LEU A 358 -8.71 -24.65 -7.49
CA LEU A 358 -10.08 -24.85 -7.00
C LEU A 358 -10.05 -25.36 -5.55
N ILE A 359 -10.93 -24.86 -4.70
CA ILE A 359 -11.19 -25.40 -3.35
C ILE A 359 -12.62 -25.92 -3.30
N LEU A 360 -12.75 -27.21 -3.04
CA LEU A 360 -14.01 -27.95 -2.98
C LEU A 360 -14.21 -28.43 -1.54
N GLY A 361 -15.19 -27.89 -0.83
CA GLY A 361 -15.36 -28.21 0.59
C GLY A 361 -16.77 -28.07 1.12
N ALA A 362 -16.92 -28.47 2.39
CA ALA A 362 -18.18 -28.40 3.14
C ALA A 362 -18.30 -27.07 3.92
N SER A 363 -19.01 -27.06 5.05
CA SER A 363 -19.23 -25.84 5.86
C SER A 363 -17.94 -25.18 6.34
N ASN A 364 -16.90 -25.95 6.67
CA ASN A 364 -15.61 -25.39 7.08
C ASN A 364 -14.81 -24.84 5.90
N GLY A 365 -14.90 -25.46 4.71
CA GLY A 365 -14.33 -24.91 3.47
C GLY A 365 -14.97 -23.58 3.07
N LYS A 366 -16.29 -23.45 3.27
CA LYS A 366 -17.00 -22.17 3.04
C LYS A 366 -16.60 -21.08 4.03
N ARG A 367 -16.30 -21.44 5.29
CA ARG A 367 -15.79 -20.52 6.32
C ARG A 367 -14.39 -20.00 6.05
N LEU A 368 -13.65 -20.60 5.11
CA LEU A 368 -12.37 -20.06 4.65
C LEU A 368 -12.53 -18.77 3.83
N GLY A 369 -13.76 -18.37 3.47
CA GLY A 369 -14.03 -17.11 2.80
C GLY A 369 -13.54 -17.08 1.36
N ASP A 370 -13.42 -15.86 0.83
CA ASP A 370 -12.92 -15.60 -0.51
C ASP A 370 -11.38 -15.56 -0.51
N PHE A 371 -10.79 -15.97 -1.63
CA PHE A 371 -9.35 -16.05 -1.83
C PHE A 371 -8.94 -15.08 -2.96
N SER A 372 -7.66 -15.03 -3.32
CA SER A 372 -7.20 -14.27 -4.48
C SER A 372 -7.94 -14.70 -5.76
N PRO A 373 -8.03 -13.85 -6.81
CA PRO A 373 -8.80 -14.16 -8.03
C PRO A 373 -8.39 -15.43 -8.79
N ASP A 374 -7.23 -16.01 -8.46
CA ASP A 374 -6.72 -17.26 -9.04
C ASP A 374 -7.05 -18.51 -8.22
N VAL A 375 -7.75 -18.35 -7.10
CA VAL A 375 -8.25 -19.43 -6.26
C VAL A 375 -9.76 -19.32 -6.13
N ILE A 376 -10.48 -20.30 -6.66
CA ILE A 376 -11.94 -20.34 -6.63
C ILE A 376 -12.37 -21.24 -5.46
N ASN A 377 -12.95 -20.65 -4.42
CA ASN A 377 -13.57 -21.39 -3.34
C ASN A 377 -15.02 -21.73 -3.68
N ALA A 378 -15.24 -22.95 -4.17
CA ALA A 378 -16.56 -23.44 -4.56
C ALA A 378 -17.25 -24.25 -3.43
N SER A 379 -16.84 -24.07 -2.18
CA SER A 379 -17.33 -24.84 -1.04
C SER A 379 -18.82 -24.59 -0.74
N VAL A 380 -19.57 -25.68 -0.50
CA VAL A 380 -21.00 -25.65 -0.20
C VAL A 380 -21.28 -26.32 1.15
N SER A 381 -21.99 -25.62 2.03
CA SER A 381 -22.39 -26.18 3.33
C SER A 381 -23.20 -27.46 3.15
N GLY A 382 -22.82 -28.51 3.87
CA GLY A 382 -23.48 -29.83 3.76
C GLY A 382 -22.92 -30.74 2.67
N ALA A 383 -21.90 -30.34 1.90
CA ALA A 383 -21.27 -31.23 0.93
C ALA A 383 -20.57 -32.44 1.58
N SER A 384 -20.50 -33.53 0.82
CA SER A 384 -19.72 -34.75 1.05
C SER A 384 -18.99 -35.16 -0.25
N PHE A 385 -18.17 -36.21 -0.23
CA PHE A 385 -17.43 -36.73 -1.38
C PHE A 385 -18.34 -37.11 -2.54
N GLU A 386 -19.58 -37.52 -2.24
CA GLU A 386 -20.62 -37.81 -3.24
C GLU A 386 -21.05 -36.57 -4.03
N ASN A 387 -20.92 -35.36 -3.45
CA ASN A 387 -21.28 -34.09 -4.09
C ASN A 387 -20.13 -33.47 -4.90
N ILE A 388 -19.02 -34.18 -5.12
CA ILE A 388 -17.82 -33.60 -5.74
C ILE A 388 -18.08 -33.07 -7.16
N ASP A 389 -18.91 -33.75 -7.95
CA ASP A 389 -19.20 -33.37 -9.33
C ASP A 389 -20.06 -32.09 -9.36
N GLU A 390 -21.00 -31.94 -8.42
CA GLU A 390 -21.77 -30.71 -8.24
C GLU A 390 -20.87 -29.53 -7.84
N LEU A 391 -19.91 -29.76 -6.94
CA LEU A 391 -18.94 -28.74 -6.53
C LEU A 391 -18.02 -28.33 -7.70
N LEU A 392 -17.61 -29.28 -8.55
CA LEU A 392 -16.82 -29.02 -9.74
C LEU A 392 -17.60 -28.19 -10.77
N ASN A 393 -18.87 -28.54 -11.01
CA ASN A 393 -19.74 -27.78 -11.91
C ASN A 393 -19.99 -26.36 -11.38
N HIS A 394 -20.18 -26.21 -10.08
CA HIS A 394 -20.28 -24.90 -9.44
C HIS A 394 -18.97 -24.10 -9.61
N ALA A 395 -17.81 -24.71 -9.34
CA ALA A 395 -16.50 -24.07 -9.52
C ALA A 395 -16.29 -23.57 -10.95
N LEU A 396 -16.68 -24.38 -11.94
CA LEU A 396 -16.59 -24.04 -13.36
C LEU A 396 -17.57 -22.93 -13.76
N SER A 397 -18.77 -22.88 -13.17
CA SER A 397 -19.73 -21.80 -13.43
C SER A 397 -19.27 -20.43 -12.93
N VAL A 398 -18.41 -20.41 -11.91
CA VAL A 398 -17.80 -19.20 -11.34
C VAL A 398 -16.51 -18.83 -12.08
N MET A 399 -15.97 -19.73 -12.89
CA MET A 399 -14.76 -19.52 -13.68
C MET A 399 -15.12 -18.77 -14.98
N ASP A 400 -15.09 -17.44 -14.96
CA ASP A 400 -15.45 -16.55 -16.08
C ASP A 400 -14.53 -16.67 -17.34
N ASP A 401 -13.39 -17.35 -17.25
CA ASP A 401 -12.36 -17.43 -18.31
C ASP A 401 -12.27 -18.87 -18.86
N THR A 402 -12.83 -19.11 -20.05
CA THR A 402 -12.92 -20.44 -20.66
C THR A 402 -11.57 -21.03 -21.08
N ASP A 403 -10.52 -20.19 -21.16
CA ASP A 403 -9.17 -20.59 -21.57
C ASP A 403 -8.23 -20.85 -20.37
N ALA A 404 -8.71 -20.66 -19.14
CA ALA A 404 -7.92 -20.89 -17.94
C ALA A 404 -7.75 -22.39 -17.64
N SER A 405 -6.52 -22.84 -17.40
CA SER A 405 -6.23 -24.22 -17.01
C SER A 405 -6.34 -24.38 -15.49
N VAL A 406 -6.75 -25.54 -15.00
CA VAL A 406 -6.74 -25.85 -13.56
C VAL A 406 -5.45 -26.57 -13.22
N GLU A 407 -4.61 -25.96 -12.41
CA GLU A 407 -3.32 -26.52 -11.98
C GLU A 407 -3.44 -27.29 -10.67
N LYS A 408 -4.31 -26.85 -9.76
CA LYS A 408 -4.48 -27.51 -8.46
C LYS A 408 -5.94 -27.58 -8.04
N VAL A 409 -6.32 -28.68 -7.40
CA VAL A 409 -7.65 -28.86 -6.81
C VAL A 409 -7.50 -29.33 -5.38
N VAL A 410 -8.07 -28.59 -4.43
CA VAL A 410 -8.11 -28.93 -3.01
C VAL A 410 -9.48 -29.49 -2.66
N ILE A 411 -9.50 -30.63 -1.98
CA ILE A 411 -10.72 -31.27 -1.48
C ILE A 411 -10.69 -31.22 0.04
N CYS A 412 -11.51 -30.34 0.63
CA CYS A 412 -11.66 -30.14 2.07
C CYS A 412 -13.08 -30.51 2.53
N LEU A 413 -13.37 -31.81 2.46
CA LEU A 413 -14.63 -32.38 2.92
C LEU A 413 -14.52 -32.87 4.37
N GLY A 414 -15.66 -32.98 5.03
CA GLY A 414 -15.72 -32.91 6.50
C GLY A 414 -16.44 -34.09 7.13
N THR A 415 -16.87 -33.90 8.38
CA THR A 415 -17.56 -34.96 9.13
C THR A 415 -18.92 -35.37 8.56
N ASN A 416 -19.44 -34.66 7.55
CA ASN A 416 -20.64 -35.04 6.81
C ASN A 416 -20.48 -36.44 6.19
N ASP A 417 -19.32 -36.69 5.58
CA ASP A 417 -18.96 -37.96 4.95
C ASP A 417 -19.06 -39.12 5.94
N ILE A 418 -18.59 -38.91 7.16
CA ILE A 418 -18.61 -39.92 8.21
C ILE A 418 -20.04 -40.13 8.72
N THR A 419 -20.79 -39.04 8.94
CA THR A 419 -22.15 -39.14 9.49
C THR A 419 -23.18 -39.72 8.51
N ARG A 420 -23.05 -39.44 7.21
CA ARG A 420 -23.96 -39.95 6.17
C ARG A 420 -23.80 -41.45 5.97
N ASN A 421 -22.57 -41.93 6.03
CA ASN A 421 -22.21 -43.35 5.90
C ASN A 421 -22.22 -44.09 7.24
N ARG A 422 -22.99 -43.60 8.23
CA ARG A 422 -23.18 -44.26 9.54
C ARG A 422 -21.89 -44.62 10.29
N SER A 423 -20.83 -43.82 10.11
CA SER A 423 -19.48 -44.08 10.63
C SER A 423 -18.83 -45.36 10.08
N ASP A 424 -19.18 -45.77 8.87
CA ASP A 424 -18.49 -46.82 8.12
C ASP A 424 -17.27 -46.19 7.39
N PRO A 425 -16.02 -46.51 7.82
CA PRO A 425 -14.84 -45.96 7.18
C PRO A 425 -14.63 -46.48 5.75
N ASP A 426 -15.08 -47.69 5.41
CA ASP A 426 -14.82 -48.29 4.10
C ASP A 426 -15.66 -47.61 3.00
N GLU A 427 -16.93 -47.31 3.30
CA GLU A 427 -17.80 -46.55 2.39
C GLU A 427 -17.25 -45.13 2.16
N VAL A 428 -16.76 -44.46 3.21
CA VAL A 428 -16.10 -43.15 3.09
C VAL A 428 -14.82 -43.23 2.24
N ASN A 429 -14.04 -44.30 2.38
CA ASN A 429 -12.82 -44.53 1.61
C ASN A 429 -13.12 -44.74 0.11
N VAL A 430 -14.19 -45.48 -0.22
CA VAL A 430 -14.68 -45.66 -1.59
C VAL A 430 -15.12 -44.32 -2.19
N ASN A 431 -15.86 -43.52 -1.42
CA ASN A 431 -16.31 -42.20 -1.85
C ASN A 431 -15.15 -41.23 -2.05
N ALA A 432 -14.17 -41.21 -1.15
CA ALA A 432 -12.96 -40.40 -1.30
C ALA A 432 -12.15 -40.78 -2.55
N THR A 433 -12.02 -42.08 -2.82
CA THR A 433 -11.34 -42.58 -4.03
C THR A 433 -12.10 -42.16 -5.30
N SER A 434 -13.42 -42.28 -5.28
CA SER A 434 -14.28 -41.86 -6.39
C SER A 434 -14.18 -40.36 -6.65
N ALA A 435 -14.11 -39.55 -5.59
CA ALA A 435 -13.96 -38.11 -5.70
C ALA A 435 -12.61 -37.69 -6.32
N VAL A 436 -11.51 -38.33 -5.91
CA VAL A 436 -10.19 -38.12 -6.53
C VAL A 436 -10.23 -38.50 -8.01
N ASN A 437 -10.82 -39.64 -8.35
CA ASN A 437 -10.93 -40.09 -9.75
C ASN A 437 -11.79 -39.12 -10.60
N CYS A 438 -12.87 -38.59 -10.02
CA CYS A 438 -13.71 -37.59 -10.67
C CYS A 438 -12.89 -36.32 -11.01
N VAL A 439 -12.17 -35.76 -10.03
CA VAL A 439 -11.30 -34.60 -10.25
C VAL A 439 -10.23 -34.89 -11.30
N LYS A 440 -9.60 -36.06 -11.27
CA LYS A 440 -8.60 -36.48 -12.26
C LYS A 440 -9.17 -36.59 -13.67
N SER A 441 -10.38 -37.15 -13.81
CA SER A 441 -11.03 -37.28 -15.11
C SER A 441 -11.33 -35.91 -15.71
N ARG A 442 -11.64 -34.92 -14.87
CA ARG A 442 -11.94 -33.55 -15.29
C ARG A 442 -10.68 -32.72 -15.54
N PHE A 443 -9.65 -32.89 -14.72
CA PHE A 443 -8.41 -32.13 -14.74
C PHE A 443 -7.19 -33.07 -14.64
N PRO A 444 -6.81 -33.74 -15.74
CA PRO A 444 -5.79 -34.81 -15.71
C PRO A 444 -4.39 -34.33 -15.32
N ASN A 445 -4.10 -33.03 -15.49
CA ASN A 445 -2.80 -32.42 -15.21
C ASN A 445 -2.76 -31.70 -13.86
N ALA A 446 -3.88 -31.65 -13.11
CA ALA A 446 -3.94 -30.91 -11.86
C ALA A 446 -3.33 -31.72 -10.70
N LYS A 447 -2.62 -31.03 -9.80
CA LYS A 447 -2.24 -31.60 -8.50
C LYS A 447 -3.41 -31.52 -7.53
N ILE A 448 -3.71 -32.62 -6.86
CA ILE A 448 -4.85 -32.73 -5.95
C ILE A 448 -4.36 -32.64 -4.51
N GLY A 449 -4.88 -31.69 -3.74
CA GLY A 449 -4.64 -31.58 -2.30
C GLY A 449 -5.81 -32.20 -1.52
N LEU A 450 -5.56 -33.27 -0.77
CA LEU A 450 -6.56 -33.90 0.10
C LEU A 450 -6.40 -33.39 1.54
N CYS A 451 -7.36 -32.61 2.03
CA CYS A 451 -7.37 -32.15 3.42
C CYS A 451 -7.80 -33.29 4.34
N THR A 452 -7.08 -33.52 5.44
CA THR A 452 -7.53 -34.47 6.46
C THR A 452 -8.79 -33.95 7.18
N ILE A 453 -9.74 -34.84 7.45
CA ILE A 453 -11.00 -34.49 8.12
C ILE A 453 -10.67 -34.09 9.56
N ILE A 454 -11.03 -32.87 9.97
CA ILE A 454 -10.82 -32.39 11.35
C ILE A 454 -11.73 -33.14 12.35
N PRO A 455 -11.30 -33.34 13.61
CA PRO A 455 -12.11 -34.01 14.61
C PRO A 455 -13.31 -33.13 15.06
N ARG A 456 -14.33 -33.73 15.67
CA ARG A 456 -15.37 -32.98 16.39
C ARG A 456 -14.96 -32.69 17.82
N LYS A 457 -15.33 -31.50 18.31
CA LYS A 457 -15.17 -31.12 19.73
C LYS A 457 -16.27 -31.76 20.57
N GLY A 458 -15.90 -32.59 21.54
CA GLY A 458 -16.84 -33.12 22.54
C GLY A 458 -16.29 -34.34 23.29
N LYS A 459 -17.02 -34.78 24.32
CA LYS A 459 -16.65 -35.92 25.18
C LYS A 459 -17.65 -37.08 25.17
N GLY A 460 -18.72 -36.98 24.38
CA GLY A 460 -19.75 -38.01 24.31
C GLY A 460 -19.27 -39.25 23.56
N GLN A 461 -19.78 -40.44 23.92
CA GLN A 461 -19.39 -41.72 23.31
C GLN A 461 -19.56 -41.74 21.78
N SER A 462 -20.62 -41.08 21.27
CA SER A 462 -20.85 -40.93 19.82
C SER A 462 -19.79 -40.07 19.12
N ILE A 463 -19.26 -39.04 19.81
CA ILE A 463 -18.22 -38.15 19.29
C ILE A 463 -16.86 -38.86 19.31
N LEU A 464 -16.58 -39.65 20.35
CA LEU A 464 -15.37 -40.47 20.41
C LEU A 464 -15.32 -41.48 19.26
N LYS A 465 -16.41 -42.24 19.06
CA LYS A 465 -16.54 -43.20 17.94
C LYS A 465 -16.42 -42.51 16.57
N LEU A 466 -17.01 -41.32 16.41
CA LEU A 466 -16.89 -40.53 15.19
C LEU A 466 -15.43 -40.12 14.95
N ASN A 467 -14.72 -39.62 15.96
CA ASN A 467 -13.33 -39.21 15.85
C ASN A 467 -12.37 -40.39 15.60
N GLU A 468 -12.65 -41.57 16.14
CA GLU A 468 -11.94 -42.81 15.80
C GLU A 468 -12.11 -43.14 14.31
N THR A 469 -13.34 -43.03 13.80
CA THR A 469 -13.64 -43.22 12.38
C THR A 469 -12.93 -42.17 11.52
N THR A 470 -12.95 -40.90 11.94
CA THR A 470 -12.19 -39.80 11.31
C THR A 470 -10.71 -40.14 11.19
N GLN A 471 -10.10 -40.66 12.27
CA GLN A 471 -8.69 -41.02 12.26
C GLN A 471 -8.42 -42.20 11.31
N SER A 472 -9.31 -43.20 11.26
CA SER A 472 -9.23 -44.30 10.30
C SER A 472 -9.27 -43.81 8.85
N VAL A 473 -10.20 -42.92 8.52
CA VAL A 473 -10.33 -42.30 7.19
C VAL A 473 -9.09 -41.45 6.87
N ASN A 474 -8.60 -40.63 7.80
CA ASN A 474 -7.39 -39.81 7.58
C ASN A 474 -6.15 -40.67 7.31
N ASN A 475 -6.02 -41.81 7.99
CA ASN A 475 -4.96 -42.78 7.70
C ASN A 475 -5.09 -43.37 6.28
N PHE A 476 -6.31 -43.60 5.81
CA PHE A 476 -6.56 -44.01 4.43
C PHE A 476 -6.22 -42.90 3.43
N LEU A 477 -6.62 -41.65 3.66
CA LEU A 477 -6.28 -40.50 2.80
C LEU A 477 -4.75 -40.35 2.68
N ALA A 478 -4.01 -40.52 3.78
CA ALA A 478 -2.55 -40.51 3.77
C ALA A 478 -1.92 -41.66 2.97
N LYS A 479 -2.57 -42.84 2.93
CA LYS A 479 -2.14 -43.95 2.07
C LYS A 479 -2.48 -43.67 0.60
N LEU A 480 -3.63 -43.07 0.34
CA LEU A 480 -4.08 -42.70 -1.01
C LEU A 480 -3.13 -41.69 -1.64
N SER A 481 -2.72 -40.65 -0.90
CA SER A 481 -1.76 -39.64 -1.37
C SER A 481 -0.36 -40.22 -1.62
N LYS A 482 0.05 -41.27 -0.89
CA LYS A 482 1.34 -41.95 -1.13
C LYS A 482 1.32 -42.86 -2.35
N LYS A 483 0.15 -43.40 -2.69
CA LYS A 483 -0.04 -44.29 -3.84
C LYS A 483 -0.04 -43.53 -5.17
N ASP A 484 -0.35 -42.25 -5.13
CA ASP A 484 -0.60 -41.43 -6.32
C ASP A 484 0.18 -40.13 -6.27
N SER A 485 1.19 -39.99 -7.13
CA SER A 485 2.10 -38.82 -7.14
C SER A 485 1.42 -37.50 -7.51
N SER A 486 0.22 -37.55 -8.10
CA SER A 486 -0.57 -36.34 -8.38
C SER A 486 -1.39 -35.87 -7.19
N VAL A 487 -1.44 -36.64 -6.10
CA VAL A 487 -2.21 -36.36 -4.89
C VAL A 487 -1.26 -36.07 -3.73
N SER A 488 -1.47 -34.96 -3.03
CA SER A 488 -0.73 -34.59 -1.82
C SER A 488 -1.69 -34.52 -0.64
N LEU A 489 -1.22 -34.95 0.52
CA LEU A 489 -1.97 -34.80 1.77
C LEU A 489 -1.73 -33.40 2.35
N ILE A 490 -2.81 -32.75 2.78
CA ILE A 490 -2.78 -31.50 3.53
C ILE A 490 -3.24 -31.83 4.95
N ASP A 491 -2.32 -31.79 5.93
CA ASP A 491 -2.60 -32.28 7.27
C ASP A 491 -3.25 -31.21 8.16
N THR A 492 -4.55 -31.04 7.98
CA THR A 492 -5.35 -30.16 8.83
C THR A 492 -5.77 -30.81 10.15
N PHE A 493 -5.69 -32.12 10.31
CA PHE A 493 -6.09 -32.83 11.52
C PHE A 493 -5.15 -32.55 12.69
N SER A 494 -3.84 -32.59 12.45
CA SER A 494 -2.82 -32.37 13.50
C SER A 494 -2.88 -30.96 14.11
N ILE A 495 -3.37 -29.99 13.34
CA ILE A 495 -3.59 -28.62 13.82
C ILE A 495 -4.71 -28.57 14.87
N PHE A 496 -5.78 -29.34 14.62
CA PHE A 496 -7.00 -29.35 15.43
C PHE A 496 -7.02 -30.44 16.50
N CYS A 497 -5.95 -31.24 16.61
CA CYS A 497 -5.82 -32.35 17.55
C CYS A 497 -4.51 -32.29 18.34
N GLN A 498 -4.59 -32.22 19.67
CA GLN A 498 -3.45 -32.34 20.58
C GLN A 498 -3.74 -33.43 21.61
N ASN A 499 -2.84 -34.41 21.77
CA ASN A 499 -3.04 -35.56 22.67
C ASN A 499 -4.40 -36.25 22.48
N CYS A 500 -4.78 -36.53 21.23
CA CYS A 500 -6.06 -37.13 20.82
C CYS A 500 -7.31 -36.31 21.20
N ASN A 501 -7.16 -35.03 21.56
CA ASN A 501 -8.27 -34.15 21.93
C ASN A 501 -8.37 -32.95 20.99
N ALA A 502 -9.59 -32.56 20.66
CA ALA A 502 -9.85 -31.37 19.86
C ALA A 502 -9.36 -30.10 20.57
N VAL A 503 -8.60 -29.26 19.87
CA VAL A 503 -8.03 -28.01 20.39
C VAL A 503 -9.14 -26.95 20.52
N ARG A 504 -9.73 -26.85 21.72
CA ARG A 504 -10.96 -26.07 21.98
C ARG A 504 -10.99 -24.63 21.41
N PRO A 505 -9.90 -23.83 21.45
CA PRO A 505 -9.89 -22.47 20.91
C PRO A 505 -10.06 -22.36 19.39
N LEU A 506 -9.82 -23.44 18.65
CA LEU A 506 -9.95 -23.47 17.18
C LEU A 506 -11.36 -23.78 16.70
N TYR A 507 -12.30 -24.02 17.62
CA TYR A 507 -13.71 -24.27 17.31
C TYR A 507 -14.56 -23.09 17.75
N ASP A 508 -15.60 -22.81 16.98
CA ASP A 508 -16.57 -21.74 17.25
C ASP A 508 -17.21 -21.96 18.62
N ILE A 509 -17.06 -20.98 19.51
CA ILE A 509 -17.57 -21.06 20.89
C ILE A 509 -19.10 -21.03 20.92
N ASN A 510 -19.72 -20.47 19.89
CA ASN A 510 -21.16 -20.32 19.75
C ASN A 510 -21.80 -21.48 18.98
N ASP A 511 -21.00 -22.46 18.51
CA ASP A 511 -21.49 -23.65 17.84
C ASP A 511 -21.56 -24.85 18.81
N PRO A 512 -22.75 -25.19 19.34
CA PRO A 512 -22.91 -26.32 20.25
C PRO A 512 -22.68 -27.67 19.57
N SER A 513 -22.68 -27.73 18.23
CA SER A 513 -22.45 -28.98 17.49
C SER A 513 -20.98 -29.41 17.51
N GLY A 514 -20.05 -28.50 17.83
CA GLY A 514 -18.62 -28.79 17.87
C GLY A 514 -18.03 -29.16 16.51
N VAL A 515 -18.64 -28.66 15.43
CA VAL A 515 -18.27 -28.97 14.03
C VAL A 515 -17.55 -27.80 13.38
N HIS A 516 -17.98 -26.57 13.67
CA HIS A 516 -17.48 -25.39 13.00
C HIS A 516 -16.22 -24.82 13.65
N ILE A 517 -15.29 -24.40 12.81
CA ILE A 517 -14.04 -23.77 13.23
C ILE A 517 -14.27 -22.28 13.58
N SER A 518 -13.49 -21.77 14.53
CA SER A 518 -13.44 -20.34 14.88
C SER A 518 -12.55 -19.57 13.89
N ASP A 519 -12.53 -18.24 13.98
CA ASP A 519 -11.64 -17.41 13.15
C ASP A 519 -10.16 -17.80 13.33
N LYS A 520 -9.74 -18.06 14.56
CA LYS A 520 -8.40 -18.61 14.86
C LYS A 520 -8.15 -19.98 14.22
N GLY A 521 -9.20 -20.78 14.06
CA GLY A 521 -9.15 -22.05 13.34
C GLY A 521 -9.00 -21.84 11.83
N VAL A 522 -9.70 -20.86 11.26
CA VAL A 522 -9.59 -20.47 9.84
C VAL A 522 -8.16 -20.04 9.51
N ASP A 523 -7.56 -19.16 10.32
CA ASP A 523 -6.18 -18.68 10.12
C ASP A 523 -5.19 -19.85 10.03
N LYS A 524 -5.30 -20.80 10.97
CA LYS A 524 -4.42 -21.99 10.98
C LYS A 524 -4.68 -22.93 9.81
N TYR A 525 -5.93 -23.05 9.37
CA TYR A 525 -6.29 -23.85 8.20
C TYR A 525 -5.68 -23.27 6.91
N ILE A 526 -5.71 -21.94 6.75
CA ILE A 526 -5.19 -21.24 5.57
C ILE A 526 -3.67 -21.35 5.47
N VAL A 527 -2.95 -21.28 6.59
CA VAL A 527 -1.49 -21.48 6.60
C VAL A 527 -1.12 -22.84 6.01
N GLU A 528 -1.86 -23.89 6.37
CA GLU A 528 -1.63 -25.24 5.85
C GLU A 528 -1.93 -25.34 4.35
N LEU A 529 -3.03 -24.73 3.89
CA LEU A 529 -3.37 -24.65 2.47
C LEU A 529 -2.32 -23.88 1.66
N SER A 530 -1.77 -22.81 2.22
CA SER A 530 -0.77 -21.96 1.57
C SER A 530 0.52 -22.73 1.25
N SER A 531 0.89 -23.70 2.10
CA SER A 531 2.03 -24.58 1.83
C SER A 531 1.83 -25.42 0.56
N PHE A 532 0.59 -25.84 0.27
CA PHE A 532 0.22 -26.59 -0.94
C PHE A 532 0.10 -25.67 -2.17
N PHE A 533 -0.32 -24.42 -1.98
CA PHE A 533 -0.42 -23.42 -3.05
C PHE A 533 0.96 -22.95 -3.55
N GLY A 534 1.97 -22.89 -2.68
CA GLY A 534 3.32 -22.40 -2.99
C GLY A 534 3.45 -20.89 -2.70
N ASN A 535 4.64 -20.47 -2.25
CA ASN A 535 4.94 -19.15 -1.64
C ASN A 535 4.60 -17.88 -2.47
N THR A 536 4.06 -18.02 -3.68
CA THR A 536 3.75 -16.90 -4.60
C THR A 536 2.29 -16.47 -4.60
N ARG A 537 1.39 -17.12 -3.85
CA ARG A 537 -0.04 -16.74 -3.78
C ARG A 537 -0.51 -16.73 -2.33
N VAL A 538 -0.17 -15.67 -1.59
CA VAL A 538 -0.67 -15.46 -0.23
C VAL A 538 -2.17 -15.19 -0.30
N VAL A 539 -2.91 -16.02 0.42
CA VAL A 539 -4.36 -15.98 0.51
C VAL A 539 -4.72 -15.18 1.75
N GLU A 540 -5.30 -13.99 1.56
CA GLU A 540 -6.09 -13.36 2.61
C GLU A 540 -7.53 -13.85 2.49
N ALA A 541 -8.01 -14.56 3.50
CA ALA A 541 -9.43 -14.88 3.62
C ALA A 541 -10.19 -13.68 4.15
N ILE A 542 -11.20 -13.23 3.41
CA ILE A 542 -12.18 -12.27 3.92
C ILE A 542 -13.08 -13.02 4.91
N VAL A 543 -12.82 -12.87 6.21
CA VAL A 543 -13.61 -13.50 7.28
C VAL A 543 -15.00 -12.86 7.32
N HIS A 544 -16.01 -13.56 6.78
CA HIS A 544 -17.40 -13.20 7.01
C HIS A 544 -17.86 -13.70 8.38
N THR A 545 -17.97 -12.76 9.33
CA THR A 545 -18.72 -13.01 10.57
C THR A 545 -20.16 -13.38 10.20
N PRO A 546 -20.70 -14.53 10.63
CA PRO A 546 -22.12 -14.80 10.44
C PRO A 546 -22.92 -13.76 11.21
N ALA A 547 -23.80 -13.03 10.52
CA ALA A 547 -24.79 -12.20 11.18
C ALA A 547 -25.51 -13.02 12.25
N LEU A 548 -25.58 -12.48 13.47
CA LEU A 548 -26.42 -12.99 14.55
C LEU A 548 -27.78 -13.36 13.96
N ARG A 549 -28.11 -14.66 13.94
CA ARG A 549 -29.49 -15.10 13.71
C ARG A 549 -30.35 -14.50 14.82
N LYS A 550 -30.93 -13.33 14.57
CA LYS A 550 -32.14 -12.90 15.26
C LYS A 550 -33.17 -13.99 14.96
N ARG A 551 -33.42 -14.87 15.92
CA ARG A 551 -34.67 -15.62 15.95
C ARG A 551 -35.77 -14.56 15.95
N ASN A 552 -36.47 -14.43 14.84
CA ASN A 552 -37.80 -13.85 14.85
C ASN A 552 -38.63 -14.73 15.78
N LEU A 553 -38.82 -14.28 17.03
CA LEU A 553 -39.95 -14.70 17.84
C LEU A 553 -41.20 -14.12 17.19
N SER A 554 -41.68 -14.77 16.13
CA SER A 554 -43.08 -14.66 15.74
C SER A 554 -43.88 -15.44 16.77
N SER A 555 -44.69 -14.68 17.52
CA SER A 555 -45.77 -15.14 18.37
C SER A 555 -46.46 -16.39 17.86
N ASN A 556 -46.35 -17.49 18.60
CA ASN A 556 -47.41 -18.47 18.71
C ASN A 556 -47.48 -18.93 20.16
N THR A 557 -48.63 -18.66 20.75
CA THR A 557 -49.05 -18.88 22.12
C THR A 557 -49.21 -20.37 22.40
N THR A 558 -48.50 -20.91 23.40
CA THR A 558 -49.00 -22.00 24.25
C THR A 558 -48.27 -21.95 25.62
N PRO A 559 -48.95 -22.19 26.77
CA PRO A 559 -48.49 -21.72 28.07
C PRO A 559 -47.40 -22.58 28.72
N SER A 560 -46.61 -21.95 29.58
CA SER A 560 -45.56 -22.58 30.38
C SER A 560 -46.11 -23.55 31.43
N SER A 561 -45.30 -24.57 31.68
CA SER A 561 -45.47 -25.70 32.60
C SER A 561 -45.42 -25.34 34.10
N THR A 562 -46.22 -24.36 34.53
CA THR A 562 -46.43 -23.99 35.94
C THR A 562 -47.89 -24.07 36.39
N GLU A 563 -48.79 -24.61 35.56
CA GLU A 563 -50.18 -24.94 35.93
C GLU A 563 -50.52 -26.41 35.62
N LYS A 564 -49.80 -27.36 36.23
CA LYS A 564 -50.23 -28.77 36.31
C LYS A 564 -49.82 -29.40 37.65
N GLN A 565 -50.31 -28.83 38.75
CA GLN A 565 -50.53 -29.58 39.99
C GLN A 565 -51.88 -29.16 40.56
N GLY A 566 -52.89 -29.99 40.31
CA GLY A 566 -54.23 -29.80 40.87
C GLY A 566 -55.24 -30.70 40.17
N LYS A 567 -55.71 -31.71 40.92
CA LYS A 567 -56.90 -32.54 40.69
C LYS A 567 -56.71 -33.80 39.83
N HIS A 568 -56.19 -34.82 40.50
CA HIS A 568 -56.82 -36.15 40.44
C HIS A 568 -58.20 -36.08 41.12
N HIS A 569 -59.27 -36.34 40.35
CA HIS A 569 -60.42 -37.11 40.82
C HIS A 569 -61.23 -37.60 39.61
N LYS A 570 -61.17 -38.91 39.36
CA LYS A 570 -62.25 -39.67 38.74
C LYS A 570 -63.02 -40.33 39.88
N SER A 571 -64.34 -40.13 39.89
CA SER A 571 -65.29 -41.02 40.54
C SER A 571 -66.11 -41.69 39.43
N ILE A 572 -66.48 -42.95 39.71
CA ILE A 572 -67.16 -43.96 38.89
C ILE A 572 -66.21 -44.81 38.04
#